data_AF-A0A968D552-F1
#
_entry.id   AF-A0A968D552-F1
#
_cell.length_a   1.000
_cell.length_b   1.000
_cell.length_c   1.000
_cell.angle_alpha   90.00
_cell.angle_beta   90.00
_cell.angle_gamma   90.00
#
_symmetry.space_group_name_H-M   'P 1'
#
loop_
_entity.id
_entity.type
_entity.pdbx_description
1 polymer ?
#
loop_
_entity_poly.entity_id
_entity_poly.type
_entity_poly.pdbx_seq_one_letter_code
_entity_poly.pdbx_strand_id
1 'polypeptide(L)' 'VLKQHGFGTLNGILEFPKQRKRTPVSLSEADEKAIVQKLAEIRKIIEQPKPPKAVKIPFCRRCSYRELCWC' A
#
# COMPACT_ATOMS: atom_id res chain seq x y z
N VAL A 1 -1.95 11.88 -6.54
CA VAL A 1 -2.86 13.04 -6.34
C VAL A 1 -2.10 14.36 -6.26
N LEU A 2 -1.30 14.65 -5.23
CA LEU A 2 -0.67 15.99 -5.08
C LEU A 2 0.30 16.38 -6.21
N LYS A 3 1.16 15.46 -6.68
CA LYS A 3 1.98 15.68 -7.90
C LYS A 3 1.14 15.82 -9.18
N GLN A 4 -0.01 15.14 -9.25
CA GLN A 4 -0.90 15.22 -10.42
C GLN A 4 -1.61 16.57 -10.54
N HIS A 5 -1.57 17.40 -9.49
CA HIS A 5 -2.08 18.78 -9.49
C HIS A 5 -0.98 19.83 -9.67
N GLY A 6 0.24 19.46 -10.11
CA GLY A 6 1.29 20.42 -10.48
C GLY A 6 2.17 20.92 -9.33
N PHE A 7 2.04 20.35 -8.13
CA PHE A 7 2.97 20.61 -7.04
C PHE A 7 4.25 19.77 -7.25
N GLY A 8 5.42 20.43 -7.26
CA GLY A 8 6.73 19.85 -7.58
C GLY A 8 7.27 18.84 -6.54
N THR A 9 8.53 19.00 -6.11
CA THR A 9 9.14 18.11 -5.11
C THR A 9 8.47 18.30 -3.74
N LEU A 10 7.59 17.36 -3.39
CA LEU A 10 6.84 17.39 -2.14
C LEU A 10 7.52 16.49 -1.11
N ASN A 11 7.93 17.10 0.00
CA ASN A 11 8.35 16.37 1.21
C ASN A 11 7.13 16.24 2.12
N GLY A 12 6.78 14.99 2.46
CA GLY A 12 5.71 14.68 3.40
C GLY A 12 6.27 14.47 4.81
N ILE A 13 5.42 14.62 5.81
CA ILE A 13 5.76 14.25 7.20
C ILE A 13 4.67 13.31 7.70
N LEU A 14 5.07 12.13 8.15
CA LEU A 14 4.22 11.24 8.92
C LEU A 14 4.36 11.62 10.39
N GLU A 15 3.32 12.25 10.93
CA GLU A 15 3.20 12.53 12.34
C GLU A 15 2.40 11.43 13.03
N PHE A 16 2.98 10.85 14.07
CA PHE A 16 2.34 9.86 14.93
C PHE A 16 2.08 10.51 16.30
N PRO A 17 0.90 11.14 16.52
CA PRO A 17 0.65 11.97 17.70
C PRO A 17 0.83 11.23 19.02
N LYS A 18 0.34 9.98 19.09
CA LYS A 18 0.47 9.12 20.28
C LYS A 18 1.92 8.77 20.62
N GLN A 19 2.80 8.74 19.63
CA GLN A 19 4.21 8.36 19.77
C GLN A 19 5.14 9.58 19.76
N ARG A 20 4.58 10.80 19.64
CA ARG A 20 5.31 12.08 19.45
C ARG A 20 6.42 11.99 18.41
N LYS A 21 6.23 11.14 17.38
CA LYS A 21 7.23 10.85 16.37
C LYS A 21 6.84 11.55 15.06
N ARG A 22 7.79 12.28 14.49
CA ARG A 22 7.68 12.87 13.16
C ARG A 22 8.70 12.19 12.26
N THR A 23 8.25 11.60 11.17
CA THR A 23 9.12 10.94 10.19
C THR A 23 8.99 11.68 8.87
N PRO A 24 10.04 12.39 8.41
CA PRO A 24 10.03 12.97 7.08
C PRO A 24 10.04 11.84 6.04
N VAL A 25 9.22 11.99 5.02
CA VAL A 25 9.09 11.04 3.91
C VAL A 25 9.28 11.82 2.62
N SER A 26 10.26 11.42 1.83
CA SER A 26 10.44 11.88 0.46
C SER A 26 9.93 10.83 -0.50
N LEU A 27 9.42 11.28 -1.65
CA LEU A 27 8.96 10.40 -2.71
C LEU A 27 10.03 10.36 -3.80
N SER A 28 10.76 9.26 -3.91
CA SER A 28 11.73 9.07 -4.99
C SER A 28 11.06 8.57 -6.26
N GLU A 29 11.72 8.71 -7.41
CA GLU A 29 11.22 8.14 -8.68
C GLU A 29 11.08 6.61 -8.63
N ALA A 30 11.94 5.93 -7.86
CA ALA A 30 11.84 4.50 -7.67
C ALA A 30 10.58 4.11 -6.89
N ASP A 31 10.25 4.89 -5.85
CA ASP A 31 9.02 4.70 -5.07
C ASP A 31 7.78 4.91 -5.93
N GLU A 32 7.77 5.93 -6.80
CA GLU A 32 6.66 6.17 -7.72
C GLU A 32 6.44 5.00 -8.68
N LYS A 33 7.51 4.51 -9.32
CA LYS A 33 7.44 3.35 -10.21
C LYS A 33 6.94 2.12 -9.45
N ALA A 34 7.44 1.88 -8.24
CA ALA A 34 7.01 0.76 -7.40
C ALA A 34 5.52 0.87 -7.03
N ILE A 35 5.02 2.07 -6.70
CA ILE A 35 3.60 2.29 -6.39
C ILE A 35 2.74 2.02 -7.62
N VAL A 36 3.10 2.58 -8.79
CA VAL A 36 2.36 2.36 -10.04
C VAL A 36 2.33 0.88 -10.41
N GLN A 37 3.46 0.18 -10.28
CA GLN A 37 3.55 -1.25 -10.53
C GLN A 37 2.65 -2.05 -9.58
N LYS A 38 2.70 -1.77 -8.27
CA LYS A 38 1.83 -2.43 -7.28
C LYS A 38 0.34 -2.19 -7.55
N LEU A 39 -0.04 -0.99 -7.96
CA LEU A 39 -1.43 -0.69 -8.34
C LEU A 39 -1.87 -1.50 -9.57
N ALA A 40 -0.99 -1.66 -10.56
CA ALA A 40 -1.26 -2.49 -11.73
C ALA A 40 -1.40 -3.98 -11.34
N GLU A 41 -0.57 -4.48 -10.43
CA GLU A 41 -0.67 -5.84 -9.90
C GLU A 41 -1.99 -6.07 -9.14
N ILE A 42 -2.42 -5.12 -8.32
CA ILE A 42 -3.73 -5.18 -7.64
C ILE A 42 -4.87 -5.25 -8.66
N ARG A 43 -4.84 -4.44 -9.72
CA ARG A 43 -5.86 -4.49 -10.79
C ARG A 43 -5.90 -5.86 -11.47
N LYS A 44 -4.74 -6.43 -11.79
CA LYS A 44 -4.65 -7.78 -12.36
C LYS A 44 -5.23 -8.85 -11.44
N ILE A 45 -5.13 -8.70 -10.12
CA ILE A 45 -5.75 -9.63 -9.16
C ILE A 45 -7.28 -9.47 -9.16
N ILE A 46 -7.78 -8.25 -9.23
CA ILE A 46 -9.23 -7.96 -9.26
C ILE A 46 -9.88 -8.50 -10.55
N GLU A 47 -9.18 -8.41 -11.68
CA GLU A 47 -9.67 -8.87 -12.99
C GLU A 47 -9.65 -10.40 -13.15
N GLN A 48 -9.04 -11.14 -12.21
CA GLN A 48 -9.06 -12.60 -12.27
C GLN A 48 -10.47 -13.14 -12.03
N PRO A 49 -10.88 -14.20 -12.76
CA PRO A 49 -12.21 -14.80 -12.59
C PRO A 49 -12.39 -15.42 -11.20
N LYS A 50 -11.29 -15.74 -10.51
CA LYS A 50 -11.26 -16.26 -9.14
C LYS A 50 -10.11 -15.63 -8.38
N PRO A 51 -10.27 -15.39 -7.06
CA PRO A 51 -9.18 -14.90 -6.25
C PRO A 51 -8.00 -15.88 -6.25
N PRO A 52 -6.75 -15.39 -6.10
CA PRO A 52 -5.60 -16.26 -5.97
C PRO A 52 -5.76 -17.19 -4.76
N LYS A 53 -5.17 -18.38 -4.86
CA LYS A 53 -5.17 -19.33 -3.74
C LYS A 53 -4.56 -18.67 -2.52
N ALA A 54 -5.33 -18.59 -1.45
CA ALA A 54 -4.86 -17.97 -0.24
C ALA A 54 -3.76 -18.86 0.39
N VAL A 55 -2.69 -18.23 0.87
CA VAL A 55 -1.53 -18.89 1.49
C VAL A 55 -1.39 -18.37 2.91
N LYS A 56 -1.25 -19.27 3.89
CA LYS A 56 -1.12 -18.89 5.29
C LYS A 56 0.27 -18.30 5.54
N ILE A 57 0.30 -17.03 5.92
CA ILE A 57 1.51 -16.27 6.25
C ILE A 57 1.51 -15.83 7.72
N PRO A 58 2.65 -15.41 8.32
CA PRO A 58 2.70 -14.99 9.72
C PRO A 58 1.71 -13.87 10.08
N PHE A 59 1.40 -12.99 9.13
CA PHE A 59 0.44 -11.90 9.30
C PHE A 59 -1.01 -12.39 9.46
N CYS A 60 -1.36 -13.59 8.95
CA CYS A 60 -2.73 -14.11 8.99
C CYS A 60 -3.31 -14.17 10.41
N ARG A 61 -2.48 -14.36 11.45
CA ARG A 61 -2.94 -14.40 12.86
C ARG A 61 -3.59 -13.09 13.32
N ARG A 62 -3.21 -11.95 12.74
CA ARG A 62 -3.71 -10.60 13.11
C ARG A 62 -4.54 -9.96 12.00
N CYS A 63 -4.77 -10.65 10.89
CA CYS A 63 -5.49 -10.12 9.75
C CYS A 63 -7.00 -10.10 10.03
N SER A 64 -7.63 -8.95 9.86
CA SER A 64 -9.08 -8.77 10.03
C SER A 64 -9.91 -9.62 9.06
N TYR A 65 -9.35 -10.02 7.91
CA TYR A 65 -10.02 -10.83 6.90
C TYR A 65 -9.80 -12.34 7.07
N ARG A 66 -9.16 -12.78 8.17
CA ARG A 66 -8.78 -14.20 8.35
C ARG A 66 -9.96 -15.16 8.20
N GLU A 67 -11.12 -14.80 8.74
CA GLU A 67 -12.32 -15.66 8.71
C GLU A 67 -12.94 -15.72 7.31
N LEU A 68 -12.85 -14.64 6.54
CA LEU A 68 -13.39 -14.55 5.18
C LEU A 68 -12.47 -15.17 4.12
N CYS A 69 -11.16 -15.24 4.38
CA CYS A 69 -10.16 -15.66 3.40
C CYS A 69 -10.18 -17.18 3.11
N TRP A 70 -10.81 -17.98 3.97
CA TRP A 70 -10.79 -19.45 3.93
C TRP A 70 -12.16 -20.10 3.69
N CYS A 71 -13.18 -19.31 3.40
CA CYS A 71 -14.50 -19.80 3.00
C CYS A 71 -14.52 -20.22 1.52
#